data_AF-A0A9X3DE44-F1
#
_entry.id   AF-A0A9X3DE44-F1
#
_cell.length_a   1.000
_cell.length_b   1.000
_cell.length_c   1.000
_cell.angle_alpha   90.00
_cell.angle_beta   90.00
_cell.angle_gamma   90.00
#
_symmetry.space_group_name_H-M   'P 1'
#
loop_
_entity.id
_entity.type
_entity.pdbx_description
1 polymer ?
#
loop_
_entity_poly.entity_id
_entity_poly.type
_entity_poly.pdbx_seq_one_letter_code
_entity_poly.pdbx_strand_id
1 'polypeptide(L)'
;MQEPFDIEIGPVNYSVFPEGNDQYTIFKDGKEYIQIQKDTSSIWLKMDYKTELPIFEEDEEVNAIGQAIETYVPEEEDEEEDEL
;
A
#
# COMPACT_ATOMS: atom_id res chain seq x y z
N MET A 1 -12.18 -3.33 6.80
CA MET A 1 -10.81 -2.76 6.80
C MET A 1 -9.91 -3.87 6.31
N GLN A 2 -9.08 -3.60 5.30
CA GLN A 2 -8.11 -4.58 4.80
C GLN A 2 -6.99 -4.70 5.84
N GLU A 3 -6.54 -5.93 6.10
CA GLU A 3 -5.40 -6.18 6.99
C GLU A 3 -4.09 -5.69 6.34
N PRO A 4 -3.06 -5.37 7.13
CA PRO A 4 -1.74 -5.07 6.58
C PRO A 4 -1.19 -6.25 5.76
N PHE A 5 -0.48 -5.94 4.68
CA PHE A 5 0.08 -6.94 3.78
C PHE A 5 1.41 -6.48 3.22
N ASP A 6 2.19 -7.42 2.70
CA ASP A 6 3.46 -7.12 2.05
C ASP A 6 3.32 -7.14 0.52
N ILE A 7 4.08 -6.29 -0.15
CA ILE A 7 4.23 -6.26 -1.61
C ILE A 7 5.72 -6.24 -1.97
N GLU A 8 6.05 -6.85 -3.09
CA GLU A 8 7.42 -6.89 -3.61
C GLU A 8 7.50 -6.13 -4.94
N ILE A 9 8.44 -5.20 -5.05
CA ILE A 9 8.69 -4.43 -6.27
C ILE A 9 10.18 -4.54 -6.61
N GLY A 10 10.50 -5.39 -7.57
CA GLY A 10 11.87 -5.72 -7.89
C GLY A 10 12.57 -6.37 -6.68
N PRO A 11 13.68 -5.82 -6.17
CA PRO A 11 14.38 -6.35 -5.00
C PRO A 11 13.93 -5.73 -3.67
N VAL A 12 12.89 -4.89 -3.67
CA VAL A 12 12.45 -4.15 -2.48
C VAL A 12 11.12 -4.70 -1.97
N ASN A 13 11.08 -5.00 -0.67
CA ASN A 13 9.87 -5.43 0.02
C ASN A 13 9.30 -4.24 0.81
N TYR A 14 8.00 -4.02 0.63
CA TYR A 14 7.25 -2.99 1.34
C TYR A 14 6.17 -3.64 2.17
N SER A 15 5.96 -3.12 3.37
CA SER A 15 4.77 -3.44 4.17
C SER A 15 3.77 -2.31 4.03
N VAL A 16 2.54 -2.67 3.68
CA VAL A 16 1.43 -1.77 3.40
C VAL A 16 0.43 -1.83 4.53
N PHE A 17 0.12 -0.68 5.12
CA PHE A 17 -0.85 -0.54 6.18
C PHE A 17 -2.03 0.31 5.68
N PRO A 18 -3.18 -0.31 5.36
CA PRO A 18 -4.38 0.41 4.95
C PRO A 18 -4.95 1.24 6.11
N GLU A 19 -5.18 2.53 5.89
CA GLU A 19 -5.76 3.45 6.89
C GLU A 19 -7.24 3.75 6.64
N GLY A 20 -7.74 3.38 5.45
CA GLY A 20 -9.08 3.70 4.95
C GLY A 20 -9.08 4.96 4.08
N ASN A 21 -10.22 5.24 3.43
CA ASN A 21 -10.37 6.35 2.47
C ASN A 21 -9.29 6.34 1.36
N ASP A 22 -8.90 5.15 0.92
CA ASP A 22 -7.84 4.92 -0.07
C ASP A 22 -6.47 5.51 0.33
N GLN A 23 -6.20 5.64 1.62
CA GLN A 23 -4.91 6.02 2.19
C GLN A 23 -4.17 4.81 2.76
N TYR A 24 -2.85 4.81 2.56
CA TYR A 24 -1.97 3.72 2.96
C TYR A 24 -0.67 4.29 3.51
N THR A 25 -0.23 3.76 4.64
CA THR A 25 1.10 4.00 5.18
C THR A 25 2.04 2.88 4.75
N ILE A 26 3.17 3.26 4.16
CA ILE A 26 4.12 2.35 3.54
C ILE A 26 5.38 2.29 4.40
N PHE A 27 5.82 1.08 4.71
CA PHE A 27 7.09 0.81 5.37
C PHE A 27 8.06 0.18 4.38
N LYS A 28 9.34 0.57 4.48
CA LYS A 28 10.44 0.05 3.68
C LYS A 28 11.56 -0.36 4.62
N ASP A 29 12.03 -1.59 4.53
CA ASP A 29 13.06 -2.16 5.43
C ASP A 29 12.72 -1.99 6.93
N GLY A 30 11.44 -2.16 7.28
CA GLY A 30 10.94 -2.05 8.66
C GLY A 30 10.87 -0.63 9.22
N LYS A 31 11.03 0.40 8.38
CA LYS A 31 10.87 1.82 8.76
C LYS A 31 9.74 2.45 7.99
N GLU A 32 8.98 3.30 8.65
CA GLU A 32 7.96 4.13 7.99
C GLU A 32 8.65 4.96 6.91
N TYR A 33 8.13 4.86 5.69
CA TYR A 33 8.74 5.45 4.51
C TYR A 33 7.94 6.63 3.99
N ILE A 34 6.69 6.37 3.58
CA ILE A 34 5.80 7.36 2.98
C ILE A 34 4.35 7.00 3.30
N GLN A 35 3.48 8.00 3.27
CA GLN A 35 2.03 7.80 3.19
C GLN A 35 1.57 8.18 1.79
N ILE A 36 0.69 7.37 1.21
CA ILE A 36 0.17 7.56 -0.14
C ILE A 36 -1.35 7.51 -0.15
N GLN A 37 -1.94 8.18 -1.13
CA GLN A 37 -3.38 8.17 -1.37
C GLN A 37 -3.66 7.88 -2.84
N LYS A 38 -4.68 7.07 -3.11
CA LYS A 38 -5.24 6.95 -4.45
C LYS A 38 -6.11 8.17 -4.77
N ASP A 39 -5.72 8.94 -5.76
CA ASP A 39 -6.46 10.14 -6.19
C ASP A 39 -7.50 9.80 -7.27
N THR A 40 -7.06 9.06 -8.29
CA THR A 40 -7.92 8.53 -9.36
C THR A 40 -7.63 7.06 -9.60
N SER A 41 -8.34 6.44 -10.55
CA SER A 41 -8.12 5.04 -10.92
C SER A 41 -6.70 4.71 -11.41
N SER A 42 -5.83 5.69 -11.68
CA SER A 42 -4.49 5.44 -12.19
C SER A 42 -3.40 6.35 -11.61
N ILE A 43 -3.76 7.22 -10.66
CA ILE A 43 -2.82 8.19 -10.09
C ILE A 43 -2.77 7.99 -8.59
N TRP A 44 -1.55 7.85 -8.08
CA TRP A 44 -1.22 7.75 -6.67
C TRP A 44 -0.40 8.96 -6.27
N LEU A 45 -0.78 9.59 -5.15
CA LEU A 45 -0.16 10.80 -4.65
C LEU A 45 0.51 10.52 -3.31
N LYS A 46 1.64 11.20 -3.06
CA LYS A 46 2.23 11.25 -1.71
C LYS A 46 1.41 12.15 -0.82
N MET A 47 1.38 11.86 0.47
CA MET A 47 0.85 12.74 1.49
C MET A 47 1.98 13.55 2.14
N ASP A 48 1.75 14.84 2.38
CA ASP A 48 2.62 15.67 3.19
C ASP A 48 2.31 15.43 4.68
N TYR A 49 3.26 14.86 5.41
CA TYR A 49 3.11 14.52 6.83
C TYR A 49 2.83 15.70 7.78
N LYS A 50 3.10 16.94 7.36
CA LYS A 50 2.88 18.12 8.23
C LYS A 50 1.51 18.71 8.05
N THR A 51 1.00 18.65 6.83
CA THR A 51 -0.25 19.30 6.42
C THR A 51 -1.38 18.31 6.18
N GLU A 52 -1.06 17.02 6.08
CA GLU A 52 -1.99 15.93 5.73
C GLU A 52 -2.66 16.16 4.37
N LEU A 53 -1.97 16.88 3.47
CA LEU A 53 -2.45 17.19 2.13
C LEU A 53 -1.71 16.36 1.08
N PRO A 54 -2.37 15.95 -0.01
CA PRO A 54 -1.71 15.30 -1.13
C PRO A 54 -0.74 16.27 -1.83
N ILE A 55 0.45 15.76 -2.14
CA ILE A 55 1.46 16.44 -2.93
C ILE A 55 1.25 16.05 -4.39
N PHE A 56 0.89 17.03 -5.22
CA PHE A 56 0.69 16.86 -6.66
C PHE A 56 2.02 16.88 -7.41
N GLU A 57 2.79 15.81 -7.26
CA GLU A 57 4.04 15.55 -7.95
C GLU A 57 4.05 14.11 -8.46
N GLU A 58 4.53 13.90 -9.68
CA GLU A 58 4.70 12.56 -10.23
C GLU A 58 5.86 11.86 -9.50
N ASP A 59 5.59 10.67 -8.98
CA ASP A 59 6.60 9.82 -8.40
C ASP A 59 6.45 8.38 -8.89
N GLU A 60 7.46 7.90 -9.61
CA GLU A 60 7.45 6.58 -10.22
C GLU A 60 7.36 5.45 -9.18
N GLU A 61 8.00 5.61 -8.02
CA GLU A 61 7.98 4.61 -6.94
C GLU A 61 6.59 4.55 -6.28
N VAL A 62 5.97 5.71 -6.03
CA VAL A 62 4.60 5.80 -5.49
C VAL A 62 3.59 5.17 -6.43
N ASN A 63 3.70 5.46 -7.72
CA ASN A 63 2.83 4.85 -8.72
C ASN A 63 3.04 3.33 -8.81
N ALA A 64 4.28 2.85 -8.73
CA ALA A 64 4.57 1.42 -8.70
C ALA A 64 3.99 0.73 -7.45
N ILE A 65 4.15 1.34 -6.27
CA ILE A 65 3.54 0.88 -5.01
C ILE A 65 2.03 0.82 -5.15
N GLY A 66 1.41 1.89 -5.67
CA GLY A 66 -0.01 1.94 -5.90
C GLY A 66 -0.53 0.82 -6.80
N GLN A 67 0.14 0.57 -7.92
CA GLN A 67 -0.22 -0.53 -8.83
C GLN A 67 -0.07 -1.91 -8.16
N ALA A 68 0.97 -2.11 -7.37
CA ALA A 68 1.16 -3.34 -6.60
C ALA A 68 0.03 -3.53 -5.57
N ILE A 69 -0.43 -2.47 -4.90
CA ILE A 69 -1.59 -2.50 -4.01
C ILE A 69 -2.87 -2.92 -4.75
N GLU A 70 -3.13 -2.38 -5.94
CA GLU A 70 -4.33 -2.75 -6.70
C GLU A 70 -4.33 -4.17 -7.23
N THR A 71 -3.14 -4.73 -7.47
CA THR A 71 -2.95 -6.09 -7.98
C THR A 71 -2.78 -7.11 -6.87
N TYR A 72 -2.64 -6.67 -5.62
CA TYR A 72 -2.57 -7.55 -4.46
C TYR A 72 -3.88 -8.32 -4.31
N VAL A 73 -3.77 -9.64 -4.37
CA VAL A 73 -4.84 -10.56 -4.03
C VAL A 73 -4.40 -11.25 -2.74
N PRO A 74 -5.18 -11.16 -1.65
CA PRO A 74 -4.90 -11.93 -0.45
C PRO A 74 -4.81 -13.41 -0.83
N GLU A 75 -3.75 -14.09 -0.43
CA GLU A 75 -3.76 -15.55 -0.49
C GLU A 75 -4.93 -16.01 0.39
N GLU A 76 -5.86 -16.81 -0.17
CA GLU A 76 -6.88 -17.43 0.66
C GLU A 76 -6.14 -18.32 1.65
N GLU A 77 -6.23 -17.99 2.95
CA GLU A 77 -5.86 -18.94 3.98
C GLU A 77 -6.74 -20.17 3.71
N ASP A 78 -6.13 -21.27 3.26
CA ASP A 78 -6.81 -22.56 3.20
C ASP A 78 -7.42 -22.77 4.59
N GLU A 79 -8.74 -22.58 4.72
CA GLU A 79 -9.49 -22.99 5.89
C GLU A 79 -9.28 -24.51 5.97
N GLU A 80 -8.29 -24.95 6.75
CA GLU A 80 -8.14 -26.37 7.08
C GLU A 80 -9.48 -26.79 7.69
N GLU A 81 -10.29 -27.51 6.90
CA GLU A 81 -11.49 -28.19 7.36
C GLU A 81 -11.09 -29.06 8.55
N ASP A 82 -11.35 -28.57 9.76
CA ASP A 82 -11.42 -29.37 10.98
C ASP A 82 -12.61 -30.34 10.84
N GLU A 83 -12.47 -31.37 9.99
CA GLU A 83 -13.29 -32.58 10.04
C GLU A 83 -12.84 -33.42 11.25
N LEU A 84 -13.54 -33.27 12.37
CA LEU A 84 -13.54 -34.23 13.49
C LEU A 84 -14.96 -34.74 13.81
#